data_AF-A0A438D8X4-F1
#
_entry.id   AF-A0A438D8X4-F1
#
_cell.length_a   1.000
_cell.length_b   1.000
_cell.length_c   1.000
_cell.angle_alpha   90.00
_cell.angle_beta   90.00
_cell.angle_gamma   90.00
#
_symmetry.space_group_name_H-M   'P 1'
#
loop_
_entity.id
_entity.type
_entity.pdbx_description
1 polymer ?
#
loop_
_entity_poly.entity_id
_entity_poly.type
_entity_poly.pdbx_seq_one_letter_code
_entity_poly.pdbx_strand_id
1 'polypeptide(L)'
;MVAYSLCEFGGGENEQKELQAYRETHFPLLIERLKNVKPVSPTQRRKLGKCPLTPEEAALVLSGLGFKRGTYIYLAGSHIYGGQSRMHPFTNLYPNLVTKEDLLSPGELEPFRNFSSQVN
;
A
#
# COMPACT_ATOMS: atom_id res chain seq x y z
N MET A 1 0.26 4.60 -4.67
CA MET A 1 0.31 3.12 -4.89
C MET A 1 1.73 2.61 -4.71
N VAL A 2 1.90 1.41 -4.15
CA VAL A 2 3.21 0.78 -3.83
C VAL A 2 4.18 0.82 -5.02
N ALA A 3 3.74 0.38 -6.20
CA ALA A 3 4.55 0.39 -7.42
C ALA A 3 5.02 1.81 -7.81
N TYR A 4 4.13 2.82 -7.78
CA TYR A 4 4.46 4.21 -8.11
C TYR A 4 5.57 4.80 -7.21
N SER A 5 5.67 4.32 -5.97
CA SER A 5 6.67 4.82 -5.01
C SER A 5 8.11 4.54 -5.41
N LEU A 6 8.39 3.62 -6.35
CA LEU A 6 9.72 3.02 -6.68
C LEU A 6 10.60 2.76 -5.44
N CYS A 7 9.96 2.29 -4.38
CA CYS A 7 10.61 1.77 -3.19
C CYS A 7 10.59 0.24 -3.20
N GLU A 8 11.38 -0.34 -2.32
CA GLU A 8 11.42 -1.77 -2.05
C GLU A 8 10.99 -1.99 -0.60
N PHE A 9 10.33 -3.13 -0.35
CA PHE A 9 9.70 -3.45 0.93
C PHE A 9 10.15 -4.82 1.44
N GLY A 10 11.32 -5.29 1.00
CA GLY A 10 11.95 -6.52 1.48
C GLY A 10 11.43 -7.79 0.81
N GLY A 11 10.69 -7.70 -0.29
CA GLY A 11 10.23 -8.88 -1.05
C GLY A 11 11.25 -9.46 -2.04
N GLY A 12 12.48 -8.94 -2.05
CA GLY A 12 13.57 -9.43 -2.88
C GLY A 12 13.35 -9.24 -4.39
N GLU A 13 14.02 -10.05 -5.21
CA GLU A 13 13.95 -9.93 -6.67
C GLU A 13 12.54 -10.14 -7.24
N ASN A 14 11.72 -10.98 -6.60
CA ASN A 14 10.37 -11.25 -7.06
C ASN A 14 9.50 -9.98 -6.96
N GLU A 15 9.53 -9.30 -5.81
CA GLU A 15 8.84 -8.02 -5.62
C GLU A 15 9.35 -6.97 -6.62
N GLN A 16 10.66 -6.90 -6.83
CA GLN A 16 11.23 -5.96 -7.80
C GLN A 16 10.68 -6.19 -9.21
N LYS A 17 10.65 -7.44 -9.68
CA LYS A 17 10.16 -7.84 -11.02
C LYS A 17 8.66 -7.57 -11.16
N GLU A 18 7.85 -7.97 -10.19
CA GLU A 18 6.41 -7.75 -10.19
C GLU A 18 6.04 -6.27 -10.20
N LEU A 19 6.65 -5.49 -9.31
CA LEU A 19 6.39 -4.05 -9.24
C LEU A 19 6.89 -3.33 -10.50
N GLN A 20 7.97 -3.81 -11.12
CA GLN A 20 8.46 -3.27 -12.38
C GLN A 20 7.46 -3.50 -13.51
N ALA A 21 6.99 -4.73 -13.70
CA ALA A 21 5.97 -5.05 -14.69
C ALA A 21 4.68 -4.24 -14.48
N TYR A 22 4.27 -4.07 -13.21
CA TYR A 22 3.12 -3.23 -12.86
C TYR A 22 3.35 -1.76 -13.26
N ARG A 23 4.55 -1.20 -13.07
CA ARG A 23 4.86 0.18 -13.47
C ARG A 23 4.83 0.36 -14.97
N GLU A 24 5.37 -0.58 -15.73
CA GLU A 24 5.37 -0.53 -17.20
C GLU A 24 3.94 -0.54 -17.75
N THR A 25 3.07 -1.34 -17.14
CA THR A 25 1.67 -1.46 -17.56
C THR A 25 0.83 -0.25 -17.15
N HIS A 26 0.94 0.18 -15.90
CA HIS A 26 0.00 1.15 -15.31
C HIS A 26 0.53 2.57 -15.18
N PHE A 27 1.85 2.77 -15.29
CA PHE A 27 2.50 4.08 -15.13
C PHE A 27 3.51 4.38 -16.26
N PRO A 28 3.13 4.33 -17.55
CA PRO A 28 4.05 4.52 -18.66
C PRO A 28 4.75 5.89 -18.62
N LEU A 29 4.01 6.97 -18.28
CA LEU A 29 4.57 8.32 -18.15
C LEU A 29 5.61 8.43 -17.02
N LEU A 30 5.46 7.64 -15.95
CA LEU A 30 6.46 7.56 -14.89
C LEU A 30 7.74 6.93 -15.42
N ILE A 31 7.63 5.82 -16.15
CA ILE A 31 8.78 5.13 -16.77
C ILE A 31 9.49 6.04 -17.76
N GLU A 32 8.76 6.76 -18.62
CA GLU A 32 9.35 7.72 -19.55
C GLU A 32 10.10 8.84 -18.83
N ARG A 33 9.52 9.40 -17.78
CA ARG A 33 10.18 10.44 -16.97
C ARG A 33 11.47 9.92 -16.35
N LEU A 34 11.48 8.68 -15.87
CA LEU A 34 12.66 8.09 -15.21
C LEU A 34 13.85 7.90 -16.17
N LYS A 35 13.63 7.80 -17.49
CA LYS A 35 14.72 7.72 -18.48
C LYS A 35 15.61 8.97 -18.48
N ASN A 36 15.03 10.13 -18.14
CA ASN A 36 15.71 11.43 -18.19
C ASN A 36 16.18 11.92 -16.81
N VAL A 37 15.99 11.12 -15.75
CA VAL A 37 16.31 11.49 -14.37
C VAL A 37 17.37 10.53 -13.83
N LYS A 38 18.35 11.06 -13.10
CA LYS A 38 19.34 10.23 -12.42
C LYS A 38 18.63 9.27 -11.44
N PRO A 39 18.86 7.95 -11.53
CA PRO A 39 18.19 7.00 -10.65
C PRO A 39 18.58 7.25 -9.20
N VAL A 40 17.57 7.29 -8.32
CA VAL A 40 17.75 7.38 -6.87
C VAL A 40 17.49 5.99 -6.29
N SER A 41 18.45 5.46 -5.53
CA SER A 41 18.31 4.12 -4.95
C SER A 41 17.11 4.03 -4.00
N PRO A 42 16.40 2.88 -3.93
CA PRO A 42 15.28 2.70 -3.01
C PRO A 42 15.62 3.07 -1.55
N THR A 43 16.81 2.66 -1.09
CA THR A 43 17.34 3.00 0.23
C THR A 43 17.43 4.50 0.47
N GLN A 44 17.92 5.28 -0.52
CA GLN A 44 18.03 6.72 -0.38
C GLN A 44 16.65 7.38 -0.33
N ARG A 45 15.67 6.87 -1.10
CA ARG A 45 14.29 7.38 -1.08
C ARG A 45 13.62 7.12 0.27
N ARG A 46 13.90 5.97 0.89
CA ARG A 46 13.40 5.65 2.22
C ARG A 46 13.97 6.60 3.27
N LYS A 47 15.29 6.87 3.24
CA LYS A 47 15.94 7.86 4.11
C LYS A 47 15.36 9.27 3.96
N LEU A 48 14.92 9.63 2.76
CA LEU A 48 14.29 10.92 2.47
C LEU A 48 12.79 10.98 2.83
N GLY A 49 12.23 9.92 3.44
CA GLY A 49 10.81 9.85 3.78
C GLY A 49 9.89 9.78 2.56
N LYS A 50 10.39 9.32 1.41
CA LYS A 50 9.62 9.21 0.15
C LYS A 50 8.97 7.85 -0.06
N CYS A 51 9.23 6.89 0.82
CA CYS A 51 8.61 5.58 0.78
C CYS A 51 7.42 5.51 1.74
N PRO A 52 6.30 4.88 1.34
CA PRO A 52 5.22 4.62 2.26
C PRO A 52 5.66 3.65 3.37
N LEU A 53 4.90 3.65 4.46
CA LEU A 53 5.05 2.68 5.54
C LEU A 53 4.61 1.29 5.07
N THR A 54 5.29 0.26 5.52
CA THR A 54 4.80 -1.13 5.46
C THR A 54 3.69 -1.33 6.50
N PRO A 55 2.87 -2.40 6.39
CA PRO A 55 1.90 -2.73 7.44
C PRO A 55 2.54 -2.88 8.83
N GLU A 56 3.72 -3.49 8.93
CA GLU A 56 4.48 -3.60 10.17
C GLU A 56 4.81 -2.23 10.78
N GLU A 57 5.35 -1.32 9.96
CA GLU A 57 5.71 0.03 10.41
C GLU A 57 4.48 0.85 10.79
N ALA A 58 3.39 0.74 10.02
CA ALA A 58 2.13 1.41 10.34
C ALA A 58 1.56 0.94 11.69
N ALA A 59 1.61 -0.38 11.96
CA ALA A 59 1.17 -0.93 13.24
C ALA A 59 2.03 -0.40 14.40
N LEU A 60 3.35 -0.33 14.23
CA LEU A 60 4.26 0.22 15.25
C LEU A 60 4.00 1.71 15.51
N VAL A 61 3.74 2.50 14.46
CA VAL A 61 3.39 3.92 14.61
C VAL A 61 2.11 4.08 15.42
N LEU A 62 1.05 3.33 15.10
CA LEU A 62 -0.20 3.39 15.87
C LEU A 62 0.01 2.97 17.34
N SER A 63 0.84 1.96 17.58
CA SER A 63 1.19 1.52 18.93
C SER A 63 1.92 2.61 19.70
N GLY A 64 2.90 3.27 19.08
CA GLY A 64 3.63 4.39 19.67
C GLY A 64 2.75 5.61 19.95
N LEU A 65 1.68 5.81 19.19
CA LEU A 65 0.66 6.84 19.43
C LEU A 65 -0.34 6.47 20.54
N GLY A 66 -0.27 5.26 21.11
CA GLY A 66 -1.12 4.82 22.21
C GLY A 66 -2.43 4.15 21.81
N PHE A 67 -2.60 3.79 20.53
CA PHE A 67 -3.77 3.01 20.10
C PHE A 67 -3.69 1.59 20.65
N LYS A 68 -4.74 1.19 21.37
CA LYS A 68 -4.84 -0.13 22.02
C LYS A 68 -5.21 -1.20 20.99
N ARG A 69 -4.87 -2.46 21.28
CA ARG A 69 -5.23 -3.63 20.45
C ARG A 69 -6.72 -3.70 20.07
N GLY A 70 -7.61 -3.28 20.96
CA GLY A 70 -9.06 -3.24 20.70
C GLY A 70 -9.55 -2.11 19.80
N THR A 71 -8.67 -1.23 19.31
CA THR A 71 -9.03 -0.12 18.42
C THR A 71 -9.61 -0.66 17.12
N TYR A 72 -10.79 -0.19 16.73
CA TYR A 72 -11.34 -0.42 15.40
C TYR A 72 -10.60 0.44 14.38
N ILE A 73 -10.07 -0.19 13.34
CA ILE A 73 -9.33 0.49 12.28
C ILE A 73 -10.07 0.30 10.97
N TYR A 74 -10.47 1.41 10.36
CA TYR A 74 -11.00 1.38 9.00
C TYR A 74 -9.85 1.41 7.99
N LEU A 75 -9.73 0.36 7.17
CA LEU A 75 -8.74 0.27 6.11
C LEU A 75 -9.29 0.81 4.80
N ALA A 76 -8.95 2.05 4.50
CA ALA A 76 -9.27 2.69 3.22
C ALA A 76 -8.26 2.26 2.14
N GLY A 77 -8.66 1.31 1.29
CA GLY A 77 -7.81 0.85 0.21
C GLY A 77 -8.52 -0.05 -0.79
N SER A 78 -7.78 -0.48 -1.79
CA SER A 78 -8.16 -1.54 -2.71
C SER A 78 -7.34 -2.80 -2.40
N HIS A 79 -6.87 -3.52 -3.41
CA HIS A 79 -6.05 -4.70 -3.22
C HIS A 79 -4.68 -4.35 -2.60
N ILE A 80 -4.37 -5.00 -1.48
CA ILE A 80 -3.09 -4.83 -0.78
C ILE A 80 -2.05 -5.73 -1.45
N TYR A 81 -0.89 -5.18 -1.79
CA TYR A 81 0.22 -5.97 -2.34
C TYR A 81 0.67 -7.03 -1.32
N GLY A 82 0.78 -8.29 -1.76
CA GLY A 82 1.05 -9.44 -0.89
C GLY A 82 -0.16 -9.91 -0.06
N GLY A 83 -1.32 -9.24 -0.16
CA GLY A 83 -2.57 -9.68 0.45
C GLY A 83 -2.49 -9.93 1.95
N GLN A 84 -3.14 -10.99 2.41
CA GLN A 84 -3.27 -11.33 3.83
C GLN A 84 -1.93 -11.65 4.51
N SER A 85 -0.99 -12.29 3.82
CA SER A 85 0.32 -12.61 4.41
C SER A 85 1.10 -11.35 4.77
N ARG A 86 1.02 -10.31 3.93
CA ARG A 86 1.63 -9.00 4.18
C ARG A 86 0.91 -8.20 5.26
N MET A 87 -0.39 -8.41 5.44
CA MET A 87 -1.19 -7.74 6.48
C MET A 87 -1.13 -8.41 7.84
N HIS A 88 -0.72 -9.68 7.92
CA HIS A 88 -0.69 -10.46 9.15
C HIS A 88 0.00 -9.75 10.33
N PRO A 89 1.17 -9.10 10.17
CA PRO A 89 1.79 -8.36 11.27
C PRO A 89 0.92 -7.22 11.82
N PHE A 90 0.17 -6.54 10.95
CA PHE A 90 -0.74 -5.46 11.33
C PHE A 90 -1.97 -6.02 12.05
N THR A 91 -2.63 -7.02 11.47
CA THR A 91 -3.88 -7.58 12.00
C THR A 91 -3.67 -8.36 13.30
N ASN A 92 -2.46 -8.88 13.54
CA ASN A 92 -2.09 -9.46 14.84
C ASN A 92 -2.13 -8.44 15.98
N LEU A 93 -1.69 -7.20 15.71
CA LEU A 93 -1.68 -6.13 16.71
C LEU A 93 -3.03 -5.41 16.78
N TYR A 94 -3.73 -5.29 15.65
CA TYR A 94 -5.03 -4.63 15.53
C TYR A 94 -6.03 -5.55 14.81
N PRO A 95 -6.67 -6.49 15.52
CA PRO A 95 -7.58 -7.47 14.93
C PRO A 95 -8.91 -6.89 14.46
N ASN A 96 -9.32 -5.73 14.99
CA ASN A 96 -10.59 -5.08 14.66
C ASN A 96 -10.45 -4.22 13.39
N LEU A 97 -10.00 -4.85 12.30
CA LEU A 97 -9.88 -4.22 10.99
C LEU A 97 -11.21 -4.28 10.26
N VAL A 98 -11.63 -3.16 9.66
CA VAL A 98 -12.89 -3.03 8.95
C VAL A 98 -12.63 -2.39 7.58
N THR A 99 -13.22 -2.92 6.52
CA THR A 99 -13.13 -2.36 5.17
C THR A 99 -14.49 -1.80 4.71
N LYS A 100 -14.54 -1.20 3.51
CA LYS A 100 -15.81 -0.74 2.94
C LYS A 100 -16.78 -1.91 2.70
N GLU A 101 -16.27 -3.10 2.41
CA GLU A 101 -17.05 -4.32 2.22
C GLU A 101 -17.70 -4.83 3.50
N ASP A 102 -17.13 -4.52 4.67
CA ASP A 102 -17.72 -4.85 5.97
C ASP A 102 -18.83 -3.86 6.38
N LEU A 103 -18.73 -2.60 5.93
CA LEU A 103 -19.63 -1.52 6.36
C LEU A 103 -20.84 -1.32 5.46
N LEU A 104 -20.69 -1.58 4.15
CA LEU A 104 -21.68 -1.22 3.14
C LEU A 104 -22.36 -2.47 2.57
N SER A 105 -23.65 -2.34 2.28
CA SER A 105 -24.38 -3.38 1.56
C SER A 105 -23.86 -3.54 0.13
N PRO A 106 -24.09 -4.70 -0.51
CA PRO A 106 -23.72 -4.89 -1.91
C PRO A 106 -24.28 -3.80 -2.84
N GLY A 107 -25.52 -3.35 -2.60
CA GLY A 107 -26.17 -2.30 -3.40
C GLY A 107 -25.54 -0.92 -3.24
N GLU A 108 -25.08 -0.57 -2.03
CA GLU A 108 -24.33 0.67 -1.80
C GLU A 108 -22.93 0.63 -2.41
N LEU A 109 -22.34 -0.56 -2.54
CA LEU A 109 -21.01 -0.74 -3.14
C LEU A 109 -21.02 -0.77 -4.66
N GLU A 110 -22.14 -1.14 -5.31
CA GLU A 110 -22.25 -1.27 -6.77
C GLU A 110 -21.63 -0.07 -7.54
N PRO A 111 -21.94 1.21 -7.20
CA PRO A 111 -21.40 2.35 -7.93
C PRO A 111 -19.88 2.50 -7.86
N PHE A 112 -19.24 1.84 -6.89
CA PHE A 112 -17.81 1.96 -6.58
C PHE A 112 -17.02 0.70 -6.94
N ARG A 113 -17.67 -0.34 -7.48
CA ARG A 113 -16.98 -1.56 -7.88
C ARG A 113 -15.97 -1.27 -9.00
N ASN A 114 -14.81 -1.92 -8.92
CA ASN A 114 -13.70 -1.77 -9.87
C ASN A 114 -13.04 -0.38 -9.92
N PHE A 115 -13.46 0.57 -9.08
CA PHE A 115 -12.78 1.85 -8.93
C PHE A 115 -11.89 1.82 -7.68
N SER A 116 -10.61 2.14 -7.86
CA SER A 116 -9.68 2.35 -6.74
C SER A 116 -9.87 3.73 -6.09
N SER A 117 -10.36 4.71 -6.85
CA SER A 117 -10.76 6.05 -6.43
C SER A 117 -11.72 6.66 -7.46
N GLN A 118 -12.71 7.44 -7.02
CA GLN A 118 -13.40 8.39 -7.90
C GLN A 118 -12.61 9.70 -7.89
N VAL A 119 -11.74 9.88 -8.86
CA VAL A 119 -11.24 11.22 -9.23
C VAL A 119 -11.94 11.55 -10.53
N ASN A 120 -12.92 12.46 -10.45
CA ASN A 120 -13.53 13.08 -11.62
C ASN A 120 -12.49 13.96 -12.33
#